data_AF-C3MFQ7-F1
#
_entry.id   AF-C3MFQ7-F1
#
_cell.length_a   1.000
_cell.length_b   1.000
_cell.length_c   1.000
_cell.angle_alpha   90.00
_cell.angle_beta   90.00
_cell.angle_gamma   90.00
#
_symmetry.space_group_name_H-M   'P 1'
#
loop_
_entity.id
_entity.type
_entity.pdbx_description
1 polymer ?
#
loop_
_entity_poly.entity_id
_entity_poly.type
_entity_poly.pdbx_seq_one_letter_code
_entity_poly.pdbx_strand_id
1 'polypeptide(L)'
;MKVSLKFRRCHCVSKVARHRAQIERARILFRIGKDFRGWLNPTPLDTIYQRHRPQSLKRGNPMPLTMYTLSIPVFTRGFSALGGLLDKAEAFAVESGMPLDELFNARLAPDMLPLSGQIQRASDTSKNAIARLTTLEVPRFPDDEQSFADLRARIAKTVAFFETVTPENLDGSEQREVILNFPNLKVNFSGSDYLLKFALPNFYFHVTTAYDILRHKGVPIGKADFIGGLD
;
A
#
# COMPACT_ATOMS: atom_id res chain seq x y z
N MET A 1 -38.38 -6.23 38.47
CA MET A 1 -38.62 -5.58 37.15
C MET A 1 -38.29 -6.58 36.04
N LYS A 2 -39.30 -7.09 35.33
CA LYS A 2 -39.10 -8.00 34.18
C LYS A 2 -39.09 -7.19 32.89
N VAL A 3 -37.96 -7.13 32.19
CA VAL A 3 -37.84 -6.46 30.89
C VAL A 3 -38.19 -7.48 29.79
N SER A 4 -39.28 -7.20 29.07
CA SER A 4 -39.79 -8.01 27.95
C SER A 4 -39.09 -7.63 26.64
N LEU A 5 -38.28 -8.53 26.09
CA LEU A 5 -37.77 -8.41 24.73
C LEU A 5 -38.87 -8.78 23.72
N LYS A 6 -39.51 -7.78 23.10
CA LYS A 6 -40.35 -7.96 21.92
C LYS A 6 -39.47 -8.19 20.68
N PHE A 7 -39.33 -9.44 20.25
CA PHE A 7 -38.84 -9.80 18.92
C PHE A 7 -39.78 -9.23 17.84
N ARG A 8 -39.31 -8.25 17.06
CA ARG A 8 -39.99 -7.83 15.82
C ARG A 8 -39.81 -8.92 14.77
N ARG A 9 -40.88 -9.66 14.45
CA ARG A 9 -40.91 -10.63 13.35
C ARG A 9 -40.70 -9.91 12.01
N CYS A 10 -39.72 -10.40 11.25
CA CYS A 10 -39.32 -9.94 9.92
C CYS A 10 -40.50 -9.82 8.93
N HIS A 11 -40.72 -8.60 8.40
CA HIS A 11 -41.60 -8.32 7.26
C HIS A 11 -41.15 -8.94 5.93
N CYS A 12 -39.97 -9.58 5.88
CA CYS A 12 -39.41 -10.19 4.68
C CYS A 12 -40.11 -11.52 4.29
N VAL A 13 -40.62 -12.27 5.27
CA VAL A 13 -41.18 -13.62 5.05
C VAL A 13 -42.53 -13.58 4.28
N SER A 14 -43.29 -12.48 4.38
CA SER A 14 -44.61 -12.36 3.73
C SER A 14 -44.58 -12.06 2.22
N LYS A 15 -43.44 -11.57 1.70
CA LYS A 15 -43.27 -11.30 0.25
C LYS A 15 -42.86 -12.55 -0.51
N VAL A 16 -41.98 -13.38 0.07
CA VAL A 16 -41.54 -14.65 -0.53
C VAL A 16 -42.69 -15.65 -0.66
N ALA A 17 -43.58 -15.71 0.34
CA ALA A 17 -44.77 -16.57 0.29
C ALA A 17 -45.76 -16.18 -0.82
N ARG A 18 -45.94 -14.87 -1.08
CA ARG A 18 -46.79 -14.37 -2.17
C ARG A 18 -46.22 -14.65 -3.56
N HIS A 19 -44.89 -14.62 -3.69
CA HIS A 19 -44.21 -14.97 -4.95
C HIS A 19 -44.30 -16.46 -5.26
N ARG A 20 -44.16 -17.35 -4.25
CA ARG A 20 -44.34 -18.79 -4.46
C ARG A 20 -45.76 -19.15 -4.91
N ALA A 21 -46.80 -18.53 -4.34
CA ALA A 21 -48.18 -18.77 -4.73
C ALA A 21 -48.50 -18.33 -6.18
N GLN A 22 -47.86 -17.27 -6.67
CA GLN A 22 -47.98 -16.83 -8.07
C GLN A 22 -47.30 -17.79 -9.04
N ILE A 23 -46.14 -18.34 -8.68
CA ILE A 23 -45.39 -19.31 -9.50
C ILE A 23 -46.14 -20.65 -9.59
N GLU A 24 -46.71 -21.14 -8.49
CA GLU A 24 -47.51 -22.37 -8.48
C GLU A 24 -48.79 -22.23 -9.35
N ARG A 25 -49.46 -21.07 -9.30
CA ARG A 25 -50.61 -20.75 -10.18
C ARG A 25 -50.21 -20.68 -11.65
N ALA A 26 -49.05 -20.09 -11.97
CA ALA A 26 -48.56 -20.03 -13.35
C ALA A 26 -48.24 -21.42 -13.92
N ARG A 27 -47.71 -22.34 -13.09
CA ARG A 27 -47.45 -23.75 -13.46
C ARG A 27 -48.72 -24.54 -13.76
N ILE A 28 -49.79 -24.34 -12.98
CA ILE A 28 -51.10 -24.97 -13.22
C ILE A 28 -51.71 -24.48 -14.54
N LEU A 29 -51.59 -23.18 -14.84
CA LEU A 29 -52.18 -22.57 -16.04
C LEU A 29 -51.40 -22.87 -17.34
N PHE A 30 -50.10 -23.21 -17.26
CA PHE A 30 -49.31 -23.63 -18.42
C PHE A 30 -49.70 -25.04 -18.93
N ARG A 31 -50.23 -25.90 -18.05
CA ARG A 31 -50.61 -27.29 -18.38
C ARG A 31 -51.91 -27.42 -19.18
N ILE A 32 -52.65 -26.32 -19.35
CA ILE A 32 -53.97 -26.26 -20.02
C ILE A 32 -53.96 -25.45 -21.33
N GLY A 33 -52.77 -25.14 -21.87
CA GLY A 33 -52.62 -24.69 -23.26
C GLY A 33 -53.32 -23.37 -23.63
N LYS A 34 -53.43 -22.41 -22.70
CA LYS A 34 -53.95 -21.07 -23.00
C LYS A 34 -52.84 -20.10 -23.43
N ASP A 35 -53.10 -19.33 -24.47
CA ASP A 35 -52.24 -18.26 -25.00
C ASP A 35 -52.08 -17.12 -23.97
N PHE A 36 -50.84 -16.68 -23.74
CA PHE A 36 -50.44 -15.71 -22.72
C PHE A 36 -49.98 -14.36 -23.29
N ARG A 37 -50.35 -14.03 -24.53
CA ARG A 37 -50.10 -12.71 -25.11
C ARG A 37 -51.01 -11.65 -24.47
N GLY A 38 -50.62 -11.16 -23.28
CA GLY A 38 -51.27 -10.00 -22.64
C GLY A 38 -51.09 -9.83 -21.13
N TRP A 39 -50.40 -10.74 -20.42
CA TRP A 39 -50.32 -10.72 -18.94
C TRP A 39 -48.98 -10.25 -18.35
N LEU A 40 -48.14 -9.62 -19.16
CA LEU A 40 -46.91 -8.97 -18.69
C LEU A 40 -46.91 -7.54 -19.20
N ASN A 41 -47.45 -6.61 -18.42
CA ASN A 41 -46.97 -5.23 -18.47
C ASN A 41 -45.57 -5.26 -17.83
N PRO A 42 -44.48 -4.99 -18.57
CA PRO A 42 -43.21 -4.77 -17.94
C PRO A 42 -43.29 -3.40 -17.27
N THR A 43 -43.59 -3.35 -15.98
CA THR A 43 -43.07 -2.24 -15.19
C THR A 43 -41.55 -2.33 -15.31
N PRO A 44 -40.86 -1.29 -15.83
CA PRO A 44 -39.42 -1.31 -15.93
C PRO A 44 -38.84 -1.57 -14.53
N LEU A 45 -37.96 -2.56 -14.43
CA LEU A 45 -37.22 -2.86 -13.19
C LEU A 45 -36.40 -1.66 -12.69
N ASP A 46 -36.27 -0.60 -13.50
CA ASP A 46 -35.63 0.67 -13.16
C ASP A 46 -36.40 1.49 -12.10
N THR A 47 -37.71 1.30 -11.91
CA THR A 47 -38.49 2.18 -11.02
C THR A 47 -38.47 1.77 -9.55
N ILE A 48 -37.97 0.56 -9.22
CA ILE A 48 -37.88 0.08 -7.82
C ILE A 48 -36.47 0.32 -7.24
N TYR A 49 -35.43 0.36 -8.06
CA TYR A 49 -34.06 0.57 -7.58
C TYR A 49 -33.71 2.05 -7.30
N GLN A 50 -34.52 3.01 -7.76
CA GLN A 50 -34.25 4.44 -7.56
C GLN A 50 -34.94 5.09 -6.35
N ARG A 51 -35.80 4.40 -5.59
CA ARG A 51 -36.62 5.05 -4.54
C ARG A 51 -36.05 5.06 -3.12
N HIS A 52 -34.89 4.48 -2.88
CA HIS A 52 -34.23 4.55 -1.57
C HIS A 52 -32.72 4.75 -1.68
N ARG A 53 -32.30 5.77 -2.42
CA ARG A 53 -30.95 6.32 -2.26
C ARG A 53 -31.02 7.37 -1.13
N PRO A 54 -30.48 7.12 0.08
CA PRO A 54 -30.38 8.18 1.07
C PRO A 54 -29.62 9.35 0.46
N GLN A 55 -30.24 10.53 0.50
CA GLN A 55 -29.59 11.77 0.12
C GLN A 55 -28.41 12.03 1.07
N SER A 56 -27.29 12.40 0.46
CA SER A 56 -26.11 13.02 1.06
C SER A 56 -25.37 12.26 2.18
N LEU A 57 -24.46 11.37 1.76
CA LEU A 57 -23.07 11.62 2.14
C LEU A 57 -22.47 12.38 0.97
N LYS A 58 -22.23 13.68 1.13
CA LYS A 58 -21.31 14.39 0.23
C LYS A 58 -20.00 13.62 0.36
N ARG A 59 -19.65 12.79 -0.63
CA ARG A 59 -18.25 12.35 -0.74
C ARG A 59 -17.49 13.66 -0.84
N GLY A 60 -16.71 14.01 0.18
CA GLY A 60 -15.73 15.07 0.06
C GLY A 60 -15.00 14.83 -1.26
N ASN A 61 -14.77 15.90 -2.02
CA ASN A 61 -14.00 15.77 -3.26
C ASN A 61 -12.73 14.99 -2.89
N PRO A 62 -12.46 13.81 -3.50
CA PRO A 62 -11.29 13.03 -3.12
C PRO A 62 -10.08 13.95 -3.26
N MET A 63 -9.27 14.06 -2.20
CA MET A 63 -8.04 14.85 -2.29
C MET A 63 -7.23 14.28 -3.47
N PRO A 64 -6.84 15.12 -4.44
CA PRO A 64 -6.11 14.63 -5.60
C PRO A 64 -4.83 13.95 -5.13
N LEU A 65 -4.42 12.87 -5.82
CA LEU A 65 -3.13 12.25 -5.57
C LEU A 65 -2.03 13.27 -5.92
N THR A 66 -1.30 13.73 -4.92
CA THR A 66 -0.19 14.67 -5.10
C THR A 66 1.15 13.94 -5.14
N MET A 67 2.18 14.59 -5.69
CA MET A 67 3.55 14.07 -5.64
C MET A 67 4.02 13.83 -4.20
N TYR A 68 3.58 14.67 -3.26
CA TYR A 68 3.79 14.44 -1.82
C TYR A 68 3.17 13.13 -1.35
N THR A 69 1.88 12.90 -1.61
CA THR A 69 1.17 11.67 -1.22
C THR A 69 1.79 10.41 -1.82
N LEU A 70 2.33 10.51 -3.04
CA LEU A 70 2.97 9.40 -3.77
C LEU A 70 4.43 9.14 -3.36
N SER A 71 5.05 10.01 -2.54
CA SER A 71 6.47 9.90 -2.19
C SER A 71 6.71 9.86 -0.68
N ILE A 72 6.55 10.98 0.03
CA ILE A 72 6.98 11.12 1.44
C ILE A 72 6.36 10.05 2.34
N PRO A 73 5.02 9.86 2.40
CA PRO A 73 4.43 8.80 3.24
C PRO A 73 4.83 7.39 2.78
N VAL A 74 5.02 7.20 1.47
CA VAL A 74 5.38 5.90 0.87
C VAL A 74 6.79 5.48 1.29
N PHE A 75 7.76 6.40 1.23
CA PHE A 75 9.13 6.17 1.70
C PHE A 75 9.19 5.99 3.21
N THR A 76 8.54 6.87 3.99
CA THR A 76 8.50 6.79 5.46
C THR A 76 7.97 5.43 5.93
N ARG A 77 6.92 4.91 5.27
CA ARG A 77 6.39 3.58 5.56
C ARG A 77 7.41 2.46 5.30
N GLY A 78 8.14 2.52 4.18
CA GLY A 78 9.20 1.55 3.90
C GLY A 78 10.31 1.57 4.95
N PHE A 79 10.67 2.74 5.47
CA PHE A 79 11.65 2.86 6.56
C PHE A 79 11.14 2.36 7.91
N SER A 80 9.86 2.55 8.21
CA SER A 80 9.21 1.94 9.38
C SER A 80 9.30 0.42 9.31
N ALA A 81 9.01 -0.17 8.14
CA ALA A 81 9.18 -1.61 7.92
C ALA A 81 10.64 -2.05 8.12
N LEU A 82 11.61 -1.37 7.50
CA LEU A 82 13.03 -1.68 7.69
C LEU A 82 13.46 -1.63 9.17
N GLY A 83 12.99 -0.63 9.92
CA GLY A 83 13.26 -0.52 11.36
C GLY A 83 12.76 -1.74 12.14
N GLY A 84 11.50 -2.13 11.92
CA GLY A 84 10.92 -3.32 12.55
C GLY A 84 11.58 -4.64 12.12
N LEU A 85 12.07 -4.72 10.88
CA LEU A 85 12.85 -5.87 10.41
C LEU A 85 14.20 -5.98 11.12
N LEU A 86 14.89 -4.86 11.36
CA LEU A 86 16.13 -4.84 12.14
C LEU A 86 15.90 -5.25 13.59
N ASP A 87 14.79 -4.83 14.21
CA ASP A 87 14.40 -5.26 15.57
C ASP A 87 14.26 -6.77 15.68
N LYS A 88 13.56 -7.38 14.72
CA LYS A 88 13.35 -8.83 14.71
C LYS A 88 14.62 -9.60 14.39
N ALA A 89 15.46 -9.07 13.51
CA ALA A 89 16.74 -9.65 13.17
C ALA A 89 17.69 -9.65 14.38
N GLU A 90 17.71 -8.57 15.15
CA GLU A 90 18.51 -8.47 16.37
C GLU A 90 18.02 -9.42 17.47
N ALA A 91 16.71 -9.48 17.70
CA ALA A 91 16.12 -10.45 18.63
C ALA A 91 16.45 -11.91 18.22
N PHE A 92 16.31 -12.23 16.93
CA PHE A 92 16.65 -13.56 16.40
C PHE A 92 18.13 -13.90 16.57
N ALA A 93 19.04 -12.95 16.33
CA ALA A 93 20.47 -13.15 16.49
C ALA A 93 20.82 -13.51 17.95
N VAL A 94 20.20 -12.81 18.92
CA VAL A 94 20.36 -13.10 20.35
C VAL A 94 19.80 -14.49 20.70
N GLU A 95 18.60 -14.83 20.24
CA GLU A 95 17.95 -16.11 20.55
C GLU A 95 18.66 -17.32 19.93
N SER A 96 19.19 -17.17 18.72
CA SER A 96 19.86 -18.25 17.97
C SER A 96 21.36 -18.35 18.25
N GLY A 97 21.96 -17.35 18.90
CA GLY A 97 23.41 -17.24 19.06
C GLY A 97 24.14 -16.86 17.76
N MET A 98 23.43 -16.43 16.73
CA MET A 98 24.00 -15.98 15.46
C MET A 98 24.69 -14.62 15.67
N PRO A 99 25.95 -14.43 15.23
CA PRO A 99 26.59 -13.12 15.26
C PRO A 99 25.83 -12.12 14.39
N LEU A 100 25.57 -10.91 14.90
CA LEU A 100 24.92 -9.84 14.12
C LEU A 100 25.69 -9.50 12.84
N ASP A 101 27.02 -9.61 12.87
CA ASP A 101 27.89 -9.39 11.71
C ASP A 101 27.55 -10.34 10.54
N GLU A 102 27.09 -11.57 10.84
CA GLU A 102 26.67 -12.53 9.83
C GLU A 102 25.42 -12.04 9.08
N LEU A 103 24.47 -11.40 9.78
CA LEU A 103 23.30 -10.78 9.16
C LEU A 103 23.66 -9.49 8.44
N PHE A 104 24.53 -8.67 9.06
CA PHE A 104 24.97 -7.38 8.52
C PHE A 104 25.61 -7.53 7.13
N ASN A 105 26.46 -8.55 6.98
CA ASN A 105 27.21 -8.84 5.75
C ASN A 105 26.50 -9.83 4.80
N ALA A 106 25.34 -10.38 5.19
CA ALA A 106 24.59 -11.34 4.38
C ALA A 106 24.12 -10.73 3.05
N ARG A 107 24.16 -11.54 1.99
CA ARG A 107 23.69 -11.21 0.63
C ARG A 107 23.03 -12.42 -0.04
N LEU A 108 22.18 -12.18 -1.04
CA LEU A 108 21.49 -13.26 -1.77
C LEU A 108 22.32 -13.85 -2.92
N ALA A 109 23.24 -13.08 -3.48
CA ALA A 109 24.17 -13.53 -4.52
C ALA A 109 25.54 -12.82 -4.34
N PRO A 110 26.65 -13.40 -4.84
CA PRO A 110 28.00 -12.86 -4.60
C PRO A 110 28.19 -11.40 -5.05
N ASP A 111 27.56 -11.02 -6.16
CA ASP A 111 27.60 -9.69 -6.79
C ASP A 111 26.52 -8.72 -6.29
N MET A 112 25.61 -9.20 -5.42
CA MET A 112 24.62 -8.34 -4.79
C MET A 112 25.20 -7.63 -3.55
N LEU A 113 24.68 -6.44 -3.27
CA LEU A 113 24.96 -5.71 -2.04
C LEU A 113 24.51 -6.52 -0.82
N PRO A 114 25.26 -6.45 0.30
CA PRO A 114 24.85 -7.05 1.57
C PRO A 114 23.66 -6.29 2.19
N LEU A 115 23.09 -6.81 3.28
CA LEU A 115 21.98 -6.18 4.02
C LEU A 115 22.23 -4.69 4.30
N SER A 116 23.41 -4.35 4.82
CA SER A 116 23.81 -2.97 5.08
C SER A 116 23.74 -2.10 3.82
N GLY A 117 24.29 -2.61 2.71
CA GLY A 117 24.24 -1.96 1.40
C GLY A 117 22.83 -1.79 0.85
N GLN A 118 21.92 -2.74 1.09
CA GLN A 118 20.50 -2.58 0.68
C GLN A 118 19.83 -1.43 1.42
N ILE A 119 20.06 -1.29 2.73
CA ILE A 119 19.48 -0.22 3.55
C ILE A 119 20.10 1.13 3.19
N GLN A 120 21.41 1.19 2.93
CA GLN A 120 22.09 2.38 2.40
C GLN A 120 21.45 2.84 1.08
N ARG A 121 21.23 1.92 0.12
CA ARG A 121 20.61 2.27 -1.16
C ARG A 121 19.13 2.63 -1.04
N ALA A 122 18.37 2.01 -0.15
CA ALA A 122 17.00 2.45 0.13
C ALA A 122 16.99 3.92 0.59
N SER A 123 17.85 4.28 1.56
CA SER A 123 18.05 5.65 2.06
C SER A 123 18.45 6.62 0.95
N ASP A 124 19.48 6.28 0.17
CA ASP A 124 19.98 7.13 -0.91
C ASP A 124 18.96 7.33 -2.02
N THR A 125 18.29 6.26 -2.45
CA THR A 125 17.28 6.32 -3.50
C THR A 125 16.14 7.25 -3.09
N SER A 126 15.62 7.11 -1.88
CA SER A 126 14.50 7.95 -1.43
C SER A 126 14.91 9.42 -1.21
N LYS A 127 16.04 9.69 -0.54
CA LYS A 127 16.44 11.08 -0.27
C LYS A 127 16.83 11.81 -1.55
N ASN A 128 17.52 11.12 -2.48
CA ASN A 128 17.88 11.69 -3.77
C ASN A 128 16.68 11.81 -4.70
N ALA A 129 15.60 11.05 -4.50
CA ALA A 129 14.36 11.25 -5.23
C ALA A 129 13.71 12.58 -4.87
N ILE A 130 13.54 12.84 -3.57
CA ILE A 130 13.01 14.10 -3.06
C ILE A 130 13.88 15.29 -3.48
N ALA A 131 15.19 15.15 -3.42
CA ALA A 131 16.15 16.13 -3.92
C ALA A 131 15.86 16.62 -5.34
N ARG A 132 15.65 15.65 -6.25
CA ARG A 132 15.51 15.91 -7.68
C ARG A 132 14.12 16.44 -8.02
N LEU A 133 13.12 16.06 -7.24
CA LEU A 133 11.74 16.54 -7.39
C LEU A 133 11.55 17.93 -6.79
N THR A 134 12.41 18.30 -5.84
CA THR A 134 12.38 19.61 -5.16
C THR A 134 13.59 20.45 -5.57
N THR A 135 13.83 21.55 -4.84
CA THR A 135 15.08 22.33 -4.88
C THR A 135 15.80 22.29 -3.53
N LEU A 136 15.45 21.36 -2.65
CA LEU A 136 16.03 21.24 -1.32
C LEU A 136 17.44 20.66 -1.40
N GLU A 137 18.31 21.13 -0.52
CA GLU A 137 19.62 20.53 -0.34
C GLU A 137 19.49 19.14 0.29
N VAL A 138 20.23 18.17 -0.25
CA VAL A 138 20.20 16.79 0.24
C VAL A 138 21.28 16.59 1.27
N PRO A 139 20.96 16.04 2.44
CA PRO A 139 22.00 15.64 3.37
C PRO A 139 22.87 14.52 2.74
N ARG A 140 24.18 14.69 2.84
CA ARG A 140 25.16 13.66 2.47
C ARG A 140 25.29 12.68 3.63
N PHE A 141 25.02 11.41 3.36
CA PHE A 141 25.27 10.32 4.29
C PHE A 141 26.42 9.47 3.72
N PRO A 142 27.59 9.42 4.36
CA PRO A 142 28.61 8.43 4.00
C PRO A 142 28.09 7.01 4.24
N ASP A 143 28.64 6.04 3.51
CA ASP A 143 28.31 4.62 3.65
C ASP A 143 29.31 3.96 4.63
N ASP A 144 29.41 4.50 5.84
CA ASP A 144 30.39 4.12 6.87
C ASP A 144 29.81 3.30 8.02
N GLU A 145 28.53 2.92 7.94
CA GLU A 145 27.86 2.10 8.96
C GLU A 145 28.61 0.77 9.19
N GLN A 146 28.82 0.40 10.47
CA GLN A 146 29.49 -0.85 10.86
C GLN A 146 28.60 -1.75 11.74
N SER A 147 27.40 -1.29 12.07
CA SER A 147 26.51 -1.98 13.01
C SER A 147 25.03 -1.77 12.69
N PHE A 148 24.17 -2.58 13.30
CA PHE A 148 22.72 -2.40 13.24
C PHE A 148 22.29 -1.05 13.86
N ALA A 149 22.98 -0.59 14.90
CA ALA A 149 22.72 0.71 15.50
C ALA A 149 22.99 1.85 14.50
N ASP A 150 24.07 1.76 13.72
CA ASP A 150 24.37 2.75 12.68
C ASP A 150 23.33 2.72 11.55
N LEU A 151 22.89 1.53 11.13
CA LEU A 151 21.83 1.40 10.13
C LEU A 151 20.51 2.02 10.60
N ARG A 152 20.13 1.82 11.87
CA ARG A 152 18.97 2.50 12.47
C ARG A 152 19.16 4.00 12.51
N ALA A 153 20.37 4.48 12.83
CA ALA A 153 20.67 5.91 12.82
C ALA A 153 20.54 6.49 11.40
N ARG A 154 20.97 5.79 10.35
CA ARG A 154 20.74 6.20 8.96
C ARG A 154 19.25 6.25 8.62
N ILE A 155 18.47 5.24 9.02
CA ILE A 155 17.01 5.22 8.83
C ILE A 155 16.39 6.46 9.49
N ALA A 156 16.70 6.70 10.76
CA ALA A 156 16.19 7.84 11.52
C ALA A 156 16.58 9.19 10.88
N LYS A 157 17.84 9.37 10.47
CA LYS A 157 18.29 10.57 9.75
C LYS A 157 17.55 10.78 8.43
N THR A 158 17.24 9.70 7.71
CA THR A 158 16.49 9.76 6.45
C THR A 158 15.04 10.18 6.68
N VAL A 159 14.39 9.61 7.70
CA VAL A 159 13.02 9.98 8.08
C VAL A 159 12.96 11.43 8.58
N ALA A 160 13.92 11.85 9.41
CA ALA A 160 14.01 13.23 9.88
C ALA A 160 14.16 14.23 8.72
N PHE A 161 14.87 13.87 7.64
CA PHE A 161 14.90 14.69 6.43
C PHE A 161 13.50 14.80 5.79
N PHE A 162 12.74 13.71 5.69
CA PHE A 162 11.38 13.76 5.14
C PHE A 162 10.42 14.63 5.95
N GLU A 163 10.58 14.70 7.26
CA GLU A 163 9.79 15.58 8.13
C GLU A 163 10.01 17.07 7.84
N THR A 164 11.11 17.42 7.15
CA THR A 164 11.36 18.80 6.72
C THR A 164 10.67 19.17 5.41
N VAL A 165 10.12 18.19 4.69
CA VAL A 165 9.51 18.39 3.37
C VAL A 165 8.02 18.66 3.54
N THR A 166 7.54 19.78 3.02
CA THR A 166 6.10 20.12 3.01
C THR A 166 5.46 19.77 1.67
N PRO A 167 4.13 19.61 1.59
CA PRO A 167 3.43 19.41 0.31
C PRO A 167 3.79 20.47 -0.73
N GLU A 168 3.91 21.73 -0.32
CA GLU A 168 4.23 22.87 -1.20
C GLU A 168 5.62 22.75 -1.83
N ASN A 169 6.56 22.04 -1.20
CA ASN A 169 7.87 21.79 -1.80
C ASN A 169 7.79 20.89 -3.05
N LEU A 170 6.72 20.08 -3.16
CA LEU A 170 6.51 19.11 -4.23
C LEU A 170 5.42 19.53 -5.22
N ASP A 171 4.78 20.68 -5.03
CA ASP A 171 3.77 21.19 -5.97
C ASP A 171 4.39 21.49 -7.34
N GLY A 172 3.78 20.96 -8.41
CA GLY A 172 4.29 21.09 -9.78
C GLY A 172 5.57 20.28 -10.05
N SER A 173 6.05 19.48 -9.09
CA SER A 173 7.23 18.63 -9.30
C SER A 173 6.98 17.55 -10.34
N GLU A 174 5.72 17.21 -10.63
CA GLU A 174 5.36 16.18 -11.60
C GLU A 174 5.77 16.52 -13.05
N GLN A 175 5.89 17.82 -13.40
CA GLN A 175 6.38 18.26 -14.72
C GLN A 175 7.87 18.63 -14.73
N ARG A 176 8.54 18.66 -13.57
CA ARG A 176 9.97 19.01 -13.48
C ARG A 176 10.80 18.02 -14.30
N GLU A 177 11.76 18.53 -15.10
CA GLU A 177 12.70 17.65 -15.79
C GLU A 177 13.71 17.07 -14.80
N VAL A 178 13.84 15.74 -14.81
CA VAL A 178 14.85 15.01 -14.04
C VAL A 178 15.77 14.28 -15.00
N ILE A 179 17.06 14.60 -14.93
CA ILE A 179 18.10 14.00 -15.77
C ILE A 179 18.94 13.06 -14.91
N LEU A 180 18.96 11.78 -15.27
CA LEU A 180 19.87 10.78 -14.70
C LEU A 180 21.02 10.55 -15.66
N ASN A 181 22.24 10.81 -15.17
CA ASN A 181 23.47 10.57 -15.91
C ASN A 181 24.20 9.38 -15.28
N PHE A 182 24.14 8.24 -15.96
CA PHE A 182 24.99 7.08 -15.69
C PHE A 182 26.19 7.11 -16.65
N PRO A 183 27.32 6.43 -16.33
CA PRO A 183 28.52 6.46 -17.17
C PRO A 183 28.29 6.19 -18.66
N ASN A 184 27.33 5.32 -19.00
CA ASN A 184 27.02 4.92 -20.38
C ASN A 184 25.58 5.23 -20.81
N LEU A 185 24.80 5.92 -19.97
CA LEU A 185 23.37 6.12 -20.23
C LEU A 185 22.90 7.45 -19.64
N LYS A 186 22.32 8.31 -20.47
CA LYS A 186 21.60 9.50 -20.04
C LYS A 186 20.10 9.27 -20.28
N VAL A 187 19.30 9.44 -19.23
CA VAL A 187 17.84 9.32 -19.32
C VAL A 187 17.19 10.58 -18.77
N ASN A 188 16.25 11.13 -19.52
CA ASN A 188 15.44 12.27 -19.10
C ASN A 188 14.03 11.78 -18.74
N PHE A 189 13.49 12.30 -17.65
CA PHE A 189 12.15 12.00 -17.15
C PHE A 189 11.39 13.30 -16.84
N SER A 190 10.06 13.26 -16.90
CA SER A 190 9.26 14.16 -16.06
C SER A 190 9.36 13.72 -14.59
N GLY A 191 9.08 14.59 -13.63
CA GLY A 191 9.17 14.22 -12.22
C GLY A 191 8.22 13.09 -11.84
N SER A 192 7.01 13.06 -12.41
CA SER A 192 6.08 11.94 -12.21
C SER A 192 6.62 10.62 -12.74
N ASP A 193 7.18 10.62 -13.96
CA ASP A 193 7.77 9.42 -14.55
C ASP A 193 9.01 8.97 -13.78
N TYR A 194 9.84 9.92 -13.34
CA TYR A 194 11.00 9.64 -12.50
C TYR A 194 10.57 8.96 -11.19
N LEU A 195 9.58 9.52 -10.49
CA LEU A 195 9.10 8.95 -9.23
C LEU A 195 8.52 7.55 -9.44
N LEU A 196 7.59 7.40 -10.37
CA LEU A 196 6.78 6.20 -10.54
C LEU A 196 7.51 5.07 -11.27
N LYS A 197 8.35 5.39 -12.26
CA LYS A 197 9.02 4.40 -13.11
C LYS A 197 10.45 4.09 -12.68
N PHE A 198 11.08 4.96 -11.89
CA PHE A 198 12.47 4.77 -11.46
C PHE A 198 12.63 4.74 -9.94
N ALA A 199 12.26 5.81 -9.23
CA ALA A 199 12.57 5.94 -7.81
C ALA A 199 11.82 4.94 -6.93
N LEU A 200 10.49 4.81 -7.08
CA LEU A 200 9.68 3.87 -6.30
C LEU A 200 10.05 2.40 -6.59
N PRO A 201 10.19 1.95 -7.85
CA PRO A 201 10.65 0.59 -8.13
C PRO A 201 12.02 0.29 -7.50
N ASN A 202 12.97 1.23 -7.60
CA ASN A 202 14.31 1.06 -7.05
C ASN A 202 14.30 1.03 -5.51
N PHE A 203 13.52 1.91 -4.87
CA PHE A 203 13.35 1.91 -3.42
C PHE A 203 12.78 0.58 -2.92
N TYR A 204 11.66 0.13 -3.49
CA TYR A 204 11.03 -1.11 -3.05
C TYR A 204 11.85 -2.35 -3.38
N PHE A 205 12.65 -2.33 -4.45
CA PHE A 205 13.62 -3.39 -4.72
C PHE A 205 14.58 -3.55 -3.53
N HIS A 206 15.17 -2.47 -3.03
CA HIS A 206 16.09 -2.52 -1.90
C HIS A 206 15.41 -2.91 -0.58
N VAL A 207 14.23 -2.37 -0.29
CA VAL A 207 13.46 -2.73 0.92
C VAL A 207 13.09 -4.22 0.92
N THR A 208 12.60 -4.73 -0.22
CA THR A 208 12.23 -6.14 -0.36
C THR A 208 13.46 -7.04 -0.30
N THR A 209 14.57 -6.63 -0.92
CA THR A 209 15.80 -7.41 -0.87
C THR A 209 16.36 -7.49 0.55
N ALA A 210 16.30 -6.41 1.33
CA ALA A 210 16.66 -6.43 2.76
C ALA A 210 15.78 -7.42 3.55
N TYR A 211 14.46 -7.39 3.33
CA TYR A 211 13.53 -8.38 3.88
C TYR A 211 13.93 -9.81 3.47
N ASP A 212 14.21 -10.06 2.19
CA ASP A 212 14.52 -11.39 1.67
C ASP A 212 15.85 -11.93 2.21
N ILE A 213 16.88 -11.08 2.37
CA ILE A 213 18.14 -11.45 3.02
C ILE A 213 17.89 -11.95 4.44
N LEU A 214 17.16 -11.17 5.25
CA LEU A 214 16.85 -11.54 6.64
C LEU A 214 16.02 -12.83 6.68
N ARG A 215 15.01 -12.95 5.82
CA ARG A 215 14.16 -14.13 5.74
C ARG A 215 14.95 -15.37 5.34
N HIS A 216 15.86 -15.23 4.38
CA HIS A 216 16.74 -16.30 3.93
C HIS A 216 17.71 -16.76 5.04
N LYS A 217 18.15 -15.84 5.91
CA LYS A 217 18.97 -16.15 7.09
C LYS A 217 18.21 -16.76 8.27
N GLY A 218 16.89 -16.97 8.14
CA GLY A 218 16.08 -17.65 9.14
C GLY A 218 15.35 -16.71 10.11
N VAL A 219 15.47 -15.39 9.95
CA VAL A 219 14.74 -14.44 10.80
C VAL A 219 13.23 -14.69 10.67
N PRO A 220 12.47 -14.77 11.79
CA PRO A 220 11.04 -15.11 11.79
C PRO A 220 10.16 -13.89 11.41
N ILE A 221 10.39 -13.35 10.20
CA ILE A 221 9.65 -12.23 9.62
C ILE A 221 8.65 -12.71 8.55
N GLY A 222 7.57 -11.97 8.37
CA GLY A 222 6.52 -12.28 7.40
C GLY A 222 6.01 -11.05 6.65
N LYS A 223 5.08 -11.27 5.71
CA LYS A 223 4.49 -10.18 4.91
C LYS A 223 3.90 -9.05 5.76
N ALA A 224 3.34 -9.35 6.93
CA ALA A 224 2.82 -8.33 7.84
C ALA A 224 3.91 -7.36 8.31
N ASP A 225 5.16 -7.82 8.46
CA ASP A 225 6.30 -6.98 8.87
C ASP A 225 6.77 -6.06 7.74
N PHE A 226 6.64 -6.52 6.49
CA PHE A 226 6.94 -5.71 5.32
C PHE A 226 5.85 -4.66 5.05
N ILE A 227 4.58 -5.04 5.21
CA ILE A 227 3.43 -4.16 4.97
C ILE A 227 3.26 -3.15 6.13
N GLY A 228 3.54 -3.55 7.37
CA GLY A 228 3.31 -2.71 8.55
C GLY A 228 1.82 -2.44 8.82
N GLY A 229 1.53 -1.51 9.72
CA GLY A 229 0.16 -1.04 10.02
C GLY A 229 -0.54 -0.46 8.78
N LEU A 230 -1.87 -0.53 8.75
CA LEU A 230 -2.73 -0.06 7.64
C LEU A 230 -3.51 1.22 8.01
N ASP A 231 -3.07 1.90 9.06
CA ASP A 231 -3.73 3.00 9.75
C ASP A 231 -3.91 4.24 8.85
#